data_AF-W9HFQ5-F1
#
_entry.id   AF-W9HFQ5-F1
#
_cell.length_a   1.000
_cell.length_b   1.000
_cell.length_c   1.000
_cell.angle_alpha   90.00
_cell.angle_beta   90.00
_cell.angle_gamma   90.00
#
_symmetry.space_group_name_H-M   'P 1'
#
loop_
_entity.id
_entity.type
_entity.pdbx_description
1 polymer ?
#
loop_
_entity_poly.entity_id
_entity_poly.type
_entity_poly.pdbx_seq_one_letter_code
_entity_poly.pdbx_strand_id
1 'polypeptide(L)'
;MAKANKVIITCAVTGAIHTPSMSPHLPVTPEEIADAAIGAAEAGAAIVHLHARDPETGKPDQTPEAFLPFLKVIKQRTDCVINLTTGGAPYMTVQERLRPAAELQPEVASLNMGSMNFGLYPMLNRFKEFRFEWERQHLENSRDLVFKNTFSDIEYVMKTCSENGTRFEFECYDVSHLYNLAHFRDRGLVKGPLFVQTVFGLLGGIGPHPEDVLHMKRTADRLFGDEYRWSVLGAGRNQMPIAAMAAAMGANVRVGLEDSLWDGPGKLAESNAIQVKRVRGILEGLGLEIATAAEAREMLALKGGDQVAF
;
A
#
# COMPACT_ATOMS: atom_id res chain seq x y z
N MET A 1 9.77 7.91 32.17
CA MET A 1 9.49 6.61 31.50
C MET A 1 9.72 6.81 30.02
N ALA A 2 10.39 5.87 29.34
CA ALA A 2 10.50 5.93 27.88
C ALA A 2 9.09 5.82 27.28
N LYS A 3 8.72 6.72 26.37
CA LYS A 3 7.43 6.67 25.66
C LYS A 3 7.44 5.41 24.78
N ALA A 4 6.39 4.58 24.86
CA ALA A 4 6.31 3.38 24.02
C ALA A 4 6.30 3.77 22.54
N ASN A 5 7.13 3.11 21.72
CA ASN A 5 7.13 3.31 20.28
C ASN A 5 5.87 2.66 19.69
N LYS A 6 4.94 3.51 19.24
CA LYS A 6 3.71 3.10 18.56
C LYS A 6 4.01 2.78 17.10
N VAL A 7 3.51 1.65 16.62
CA VAL A 7 3.72 1.14 15.27
C VAL A 7 2.42 1.21 14.48
N ILE A 8 2.44 1.91 13.35
CA ILE A 8 1.33 1.93 12.40
C ILE A 8 1.34 0.59 11.66
N ILE A 9 0.22 -0.14 11.74
CA ILE A 9 -0.08 -1.25 10.83
C ILE A 9 -0.95 -0.71 9.69
N THR A 10 -0.46 -0.83 8.46
CA THR A 10 -1.26 -0.62 7.25
C THR A 10 -1.72 -1.97 6.71
N CYS A 11 -2.99 -2.07 6.32
CA CYS A 11 -3.53 -3.25 5.65
C CYS A 11 -3.94 -2.93 4.21
N ALA A 12 -3.26 -3.52 3.24
CA ALA A 12 -3.57 -3.41 1.82
C ALA A 12 -4.48 -4.57 1.37
N VAL A 13 -5.76 -4.26 1.19
CA VAL A 13 -6.81 -5.29 1.26
C VAL A 13 -6.94 -6.19 0.02
N THR A 14 -6.65 -5.66 -1.18
CA THR A 14 -6.88 -6.43 -2.43
C THR A 14 -5.94 -6.08 -3.58
N GLY A 15 -5.55 -4.81 -3.73
CA GLY A 15 -4.63 -4.37 -4.76
C GLY A 15 -5.06 -4.62 -6.19
N ALA A 16 -4.06 -4.65 -7.08
CA ALA A 16 -4.20 -4.94 -8.50
C ALA A 16 -3.23 -6.00 -9.04
N ILE A 17 -2.42 -6.63 -8.19
CA ILE A 17 -1.45 -7.68 -8.59
C ILE A 17 -2.10 -9.06 -8.65
N HIS A 18 -2.71 -9.49 -7.53
CA HIS A 18 -3.35 -10.79 -7.45
C HIS A 18 -4.68 -10.78 -8.22
N THR A 19 -5.04 -11.93 -8.78
CA THR A 19 -6.27 -12.12 -9.55
C THR A 19 -7.22 -13.10 -8.83
N PRO A 20 -8.54 -13.04 -9.09
CA PRO A 20 -9.53 -13.86 -8.37
C PRO A 20 -9.24 -15.37 -8.39
N SER A 21 -8.68 -15.90 -9.48
CA SER A 21 -8.37 -17.33 -9.60
C SER A 21 -7.22 -17.80 -8.71
N MET A 22 -6.44 -16.87 -8.13
CA MET A 22 -5.30 -17.22 -7.27
C MET A 22 -5.71 -17.55 -5.84
N SER A 23 -6.82 -17.00 -5.35
CA SER A 23 -7.34 -17.25 -4.02
C SER A 23 -8.84 -16.93 -3.95
N PRO A 24 -9.67 -17.82 -3.38
CA PRO A 24 -11.09 -17.53 -3.15
C PRO A 24 -11.30 -16.48 -2.05
N HIS A 25 -10.24 -16.07 -1.34
CA HIS A 25 -10.29 -15.08 -0.26
C HIS A 25 -9.87 -13.68 -0.70
N LEU A 26 -9.48 -13.49 -1.97
CA LEU A 26 -9.15 -12.17 -2.49
C LEU A 26 -10.45 -11.33 -2.58
N PRO A 27 -10.57 -10.20 -1.86
CA PRO A 27 -11.79 -9.39 -1.91
C PRO A 27 -11.99 -8.78 -3.29
N VAL A 28 -13.17 -8.97 -3.87
CA VAL A 28 -13.53 -8.48 -5.21
C VAL A 28 -14.66 -7.47 -5.14
N THR A 29 -15.79 -7.82 -4.54
CA THR A 29 -16.96 -6.91 -4.54
C THR A 29 -16.74 -5.76 -3.55
N PRO A 30 -17.47 -4.63 -3.70
CA PRO A 30 -17.40 -3.56 -2.71
C PRO A 30 -17.74 -4.01 -1.29
N GLU A 31 -18.70 -4.92 -1.12
CA GLU A 31 -19.04 -5.48 0.19
C GLU A 31 -17.87 -6.28 0.78
N GLU A 32 -17.24 -7.15 -0.01
CA GLU A 32 -16.07 -7.92 0.41
C GLU A 32 -14.89 -7.02 0.78
N ILE A 33 -14.65 -5.96 0.00
CA ILE A 33 -13.59 -4.97 0.26
C ILE A 33 -13.88 -4.20 1.55
N ALA A 34 -15.13 -3.78 1.78
CA ALA A 34 -15.53 -3.08 2.99
C ALA A 34 -15.37 -3.98 4.22
N ASP A 35 -15.88 -5.22 4.18
CA ASP A 35 -15.76 -6.18 5.28
C ASP A 35 -14.30 -6.53 5.57
N ALA A 36 -13.48 -6.70 4.54
CA ALA A 36 -12.05 -6.94 4.68
C ALA A 36 -11.32 -5.76 5.34
N ALA A 37 -11.65 -4.52 4.97
CA ALA A 37 -11.07 -3.32 5.55
C ALA A 37 -11.49 -3.13 7.02
N ILE A 38 -12.78 -3.31 7.32
CA ILE A 38 -13.32 -3.21 8.68
C ILE A 38 -12.69 -4.30 9.56
N GLY A 39 -12.66 -5.55 9.11
CA GLY A 39 -12.05 -6.64 9.85
C GLY A 39 -10.54 -6.45 10.08
N ALA A 40 -9.84 -5.83 9.13
CA ALA A 40 -8.44 -5.44 9.31
C ALA A 40 -8.27 -4.34 10.38
N ALA A 41 -9.14 -3.32 10.36
CA ALA A 41 -9.14 -2.25 11.35
C ALA A 41 -9.43 -2.78 12.77
N GLU A 42 -10.44 -3.63 12.93
CA GLU A 42 -10.79 -4.28 14.20
C GLU A 42 -9.64 -5.17 14.72
N ALA A 43 -8.84 -5.74 13.82
CA ALA A 43 -7.66 -6.52 14.18
C ALA A 43 -6.45 -5.66 14.63
N GLY A 44 -6.45 -4.36 14.32
CA GLY A 44 -5.42 -3.40 14.72
C GLY A 44 -4.78 -2.60 13.58
N ALA A 45 -5.28 -2.68 12.34
CA ALA A 45 -4.80 -1.81 11.26
C ALA A 45 -5.27 -0.37 11.48
N ALA A 46 -4.31 0.56 11.60
CA ALA A 46 -4.61 1.98 11.73
C ALA A 46 -4.95 2.62 10.37
N ILE A 47 -4.39 2.06 9.30
CA ILE A 47 -4.57 2.51 7.91
C ILE A 47 -5.02 1.33 7.06
N VAL A 48 -5.99 1.55 6.17
CA VAL A 48 -6.38 0.61 5.12
C VAL A 48 -6.04 1.20 3.76
N HIS A 49 -5.27 0.46 2.96
CA HIS A 49 -4.90 0.83 1.59
C HIS A 49 -5.85 0.15 0.61
N LEU A 50 -6.47 0.94 -0.26
CA LEU A 50 -7.65 0.54 -1.01
C LEU A 50 -7.45 0.67 -2.52
N HIS A 51 -7.89 -0.38 -3.21
CA HIS A 51 -8.10 -0.47 -4.64
C HIS A 51 -9.55 -0.90 -4.87
N ALA A 52 -10.16 -0.48 -5.98
CA ALA A 52 -11.44 -1.00 -6.44
C ALA A 52 -11.25 -2.06 -7.53
N ARG A 53 -12.25 -2.92 -7.66
CA ARG A 53 -12.34 -3.97 -8.66
C ARG A 53 -13.74 -4.00 -9.23
N ASP A 54 -13.83 -4.41 -10.49
CA ASP A 54 -15.07 -4.77 -11.14
C ASP A 54 -15.75 -5.90 -10.34
N PRO A 55 -17.00 -5.72 -9.88
CA PRO A 55 -17.65 -6.65 -8.95
C PRO A 55 -18.00 -8.01 -9.58
N GLU A 56 -18.07 -8.10 -10.91
CA GLU A 56 -18.42 -9.33 -11.61
C GLU A 56 -17.18 -10.18 -11.90
N THR A 57 -16.08 -9.52 -12.27
CA THR A 57 -14.88 -10.16 -12.84
C THR A 57 -13.63 -10.03 -11.98
N GLY A 58 -13.62 -9.13 -10.99
CA GLY A 58 -12.46 -8.80 -10.17
C GLY A 58 -11.35 -8.05 -10.88
N LYS A 59 -11.59 -7.58 -12.12
CA LYS A 59 -10.62 -6.77 -12.88
C LYS A 59 -10.40 -5.43 -12.16
N PRO A 60 -9.16 -4.91 -12.07
CA PRO A 60 -8.93 -3.61 -11.45
C PRO A 60 -9.75 -2.49 -12.11
N ASP A 61 -10.44 -1.71 -11.28
CA ASP A 61 -11.25 -0.56 -11.67
C ASP A 61 -10.78 0.67 -10.89
N GLN A 62 -10.54 1.76 -11.60
CA GLN A 62 -9.99 3.01 -11.05
C GLN A 62 -10.95 4.19 -11.23
N THR A 63 -12.21 3.91 -11.57
CA THR A 63 -13.27 4.92 -11.60
C THR A 63 -13.66 5.31 -10.17
N PRO A 64 -13.84 6.61 -9.84
CA PRO A 64 -14.30 7.04 -8.51
C PRO A 64 -15.59 6.34 -8.07
N GLU A 65 -16.49 6.04 -9.01
CA GLU A 65 -17.74 5.35 -8.79
C GLU A 65 -17.55 3.95 -8.21
N ALA A 66 -16.48 3.24 -8.60
CA ALA A 66 -16.15 1.93 -8.07
C ALA A 66 -15.68 1.97 -6.60
N PHE A 67 -15.16 3.12 -6.12
CA PHE A 67 -14.69 3.27 -4.75
C PHE A 67 -15.82 3.64 -3.77
N LEU A 68 -16.75 4.49 -4.22
CA LEU A 68 -17.78 5.08 -3.35
C LEU A 68 -18.58 4.07 -2.50
N PRO A 69 -19.02 2.90 -3.01
CA PRO A 69 -19.83 1.99 -2.22
C PRO A 69 -19.11 1.48 -0.97
N PHE A 70 -17.85 1.06 -1.08
CA PHE A 70 -17.10 0.54 0.08
C PHE A 70 -16.58 1.66 0.98
N LEU A 71 -16.22 2.82 0.43
CA LEU A 71 -15.73 3.94 1.24
C LEU A 71 -16.78 4.46 2.23
N LYS A 72 -18.03 4.57 1.79
CA LYS A 72 -19.15 4.99 2.65
C LYS A 72 -19.35 4.02 3.82
N VAL A 73 -19.28 2.71 3.54
CA VAL A 73 -19.47 1.67 4.56
C VAL A 73 -18.31 1.67 5.55
N ILE A 74 -17.06 1.73 5.07
CA ILE A 74 -15.87 1.76 5.92
C ILE A 74 -15.92 2.97 6.86
N LYS A 75 -16.15 4.18 6.32
CA LYS A 75 -16.20 5.42 7.11
C LYS A 75 -17.31 5.42 8.17
N GLN A 76 -18.43 4.75 7.92
CA GLN A 76 -19.51 4.62 8.90
C GLN A 76 -19.22 3.60 10.01
N ARG A 77 -18.33 2.64 9.77
CA ARG A 77 -18.14 1.47 10.63
C ARG A 77 -16.83 1.48 11.40
N THR A 78 -15.84 2.28 10.98
CA THR A 78 -14.52 2.36 11.59
C THR A 78 -13.90 3.74 11.38
N ASP A 79 -13.07 4.16 12.34
CA ASP A 79 -12.30 5.39 12.28
C ASP A 79 -10.93 5.22 11.60
N CYS A 80 -10.63 4.06 10.99
CA CYS A 80 -9.34 3.82 10.33
C CYS A 80 -9.05 4.88 9.26
N VAL A 81 -7.77 5.18 9.06
CA VAL A 81 -7.33 6.07 7.99
C VAL A 81 -7.52 5.36 6.65
N ILE A 82 -8.16 6.04 5.72
CA ILE A 82 -8.32 5.57 4.35
C ILE A 82 -7.17 6.08 3.48
N ASN A 83 -6.44 5.15 2.89
CA ASN A 83 -5.38 5.39 1.92
C ASN A 83 -5.83 4.91 0.53
N LEU A 84 -6.02 5.82 -0.42
CA LEU A 84 -6.43 5.45 -1.78
C LEU A 84 -5.24 5.25 -2.69
N THR A 85 -5.34 4.26 -3.58
CA THR A 85 -4.33 4.06 -4.60
C THR A 85 -4.30 5.19 -5.63
N THR A 86 -3.10 5.70 -5.96
CA THR A 86 -2.83 6.33 -7.26
C THR A 86 -1.94 5.46 -8.15
N GLY A 87 -1.70 4.21 -7.73
CA GLY A 87 -1.05 3.19 -8.53
C GLY A 87 -2.02 2.47 -9.47
N GLY A 88 -3.21 2.15 -8.98
CA GLY A 88 -4.20 1.37 -9.73
C GLY A 88 -3.59 0.10 -10.31
N ALA A 89 -3.98 -0.27 -11.53
CA ALA A 89 -3.26 -1.28 -12.31
C ALA A 89 -2.17 -0.62 -13.18
N PRO A 90 -0.99 -1.23 -13.38
CA PRO A 90 0.10 -0.62 -14.13
C PRO A 90 -0.21 -0.28 -15.60
N TYR A 91 -1.26 -0.87 -16.18
CA TYR A 91 -1.70 -0.59 -17.56
C TYR A 91 -2.53 0.69 -17.70
N MET A 92 -3.00 1.25 -16.58
CA MET A 92 -3.80 2.47 -16.57
C MET A 92 -2.90 3.70 -16.73
N THR A 93 -3.43 4.73 -17.38
CA THR A 93 -2.75 6.02 -17.49
C THR A 93 -2.69 6.71 -16.11
N VAL A 94 -1.74 7.62 -15.94
CA VAL A 94 -1.60 8.40 -14.69
C VAL A 94 -2.86 9.24 -14.43
N GLN A 95 -3.48 9.77 -15.48
CA GLN A 95 -4.71 10.55 -15.38
C GLN A 95 -5.84 9.69 -14.83
N GLU A 96 -6.06 8.49 -15.37
CA GLU A 96 -7.05 7.54 -14.84
C GLU A 96 -6.75 7.18 -13.39
N ARG A 97 -5.49 6.87 -13.08
CA ARG A 97 -5.02 6.47 -11.76
C ARG A 97 -5.26 7.51 -10.67
N LEU A 98 -5.10 8.79 -11.02
CA LEU A 98 -5.26 9.90 -10.07
C LEU A 98 -6.72 10.21 -9.73
N ARG A 99 -7.68 9.89 -10.62
CA ARG A 99 -9.08 10.35 -10.49
C ARG A 99 -9.70 10.08 -9.12
N PRO A 100 -9.63 8.87 -8.54
CA PRO A 100 -10.24 8.64 -7.22
C PRO A 100 -9.66 9.54 -6.13
N ALA A 101 -8.33 9.71 -6.08
CA ALA A 101 -7.71 10.56 -5.07
C ALA A 101 -8.00 12.06 -5.30
N ALA A 102 -8.08 12.51 -6.55
CA ALA A 102 -8.41 13.90 -6.88
C ALA A 102 -9.86 14.25 -6.54
N GLU A 103 -10.81 13.35 -6.86
CA GLU A 103 -12.25 13.59 -6.69
C GLU A 103 -12.71 13.30 -5.25
N LEU A 104 -12.21 12.24 -4.62
CA LEU A 104 -12.65 11.78 -3.29
C LEU A 104 -11.82 12.35 -2.13
N GLN A 105 -10.69 13.01 -2.45
CA GLN A 105 -9.87 13.78 -1.51
C GLN A 105 -9.58 13.03 -0.20
N PRO A 106 -8.95 11.85 -0.23
CA PRO A 106 -8.71 11.06 0.97
C PRO A 106 -7.72 11.73 1.93
N GLU A 107 -7.60 11.20 3.14
CA GLU A 107 -6.55 11.64 4.08
C GLU A 107 -5.15 11.29 3.54
N VAL A 108 -5.03 10.08 2.98
CA VAL A 108 -3.79 9.56 2.41
C VAL A 108 -4.06 9.02 1.01
N ALA A 109 -3.09 9.19 0.11
CA ALA A 109 -3.04 8.45 -1.13
C ALA A 109 -1.62 7.88 -1.35
N SER A 110 -1.51 6.68 -1.92
CA SER A 110 -0.21 6.16 -2.34
C SER A 110 0.34 6.97 -3.50
N LEU A 111 1.66 7.12 -3.58
CA LEU A 111 2.35 7.78 -4.67
C LEU A 111 3.62 7.02 -5.04
N ASN A 112 3.60 6.48 -6.26
CA ASN A 112 4.70 5.72 -6.82
C ASN A 112 5.85 6.63 -7.22
N MET A 113 7.03 6.41 -6.65
CA MET A 113 8.15 7.36 -6.73
C MET A 113 9.10 7.17 -7.92
N GLY A 114 8.73 6.36 -8.91
CA GLY A 114 9.53 6.18 -10.12
C GLY A 114 8.91 5.26 -11.15
N SER A 115 9.37 5.40 -12.39
CA SER A 115 9.00 4.49 -13.47
C SER A 115 9.85 3.23 -13.37
N MET A 116 9.24 2.06 -13.54
CA MET A 116 9.94 0.79 -13.42
C MET A 116 9.26 -0.30 -14.25
N ASN A 117 10.01 -1.37 -14.56
CA ASN A 117 9.39 -2.63 -14.96
C ASN A 117 8.60 -3.20 -13.78
N PHE A 118 7.49 -3.89 -14.04
CA PHE A 118 6.65 -4.47 -13.00
C PHE A 118 6.17 -5.86 -13.40
N GLY A 119 7.09 -6.83 -13.36
CA GLY A 119 6.92 -8.15 -13.98
C GLY A 119 6.09 -9.12 -13.15
N LEU A 120 4.83 -9.33 -13.54
CA LEU A 120 3.88 -10.26 -12.90
C LEU A 120 3.78 -11.62 -13.63
N TYR A 121 4.20 -11.67 -14.90
CA TYR A 121 4.14 -12.86 -15.77
C TYR A 121 4.74 -14.14 -15.17
N PRO A 122 5.76 -14.13 -14.26
CA PRO A 122 6.23 -15.38 -13.66
C PRO A 122 5.16 -16.11 -12.83
N MET A 123 4.10 -15.43 -12.39
CA MET A 123 2.98 -16.06 -11.68
C MET A 123 2.24 -17.08 -12.56
N LEU A 124 2.29 -16.96 -13.89
CA LEU A 124 1.76 -17.94 -14.85
C LEU A 124 2.48 -19.30 -14.76
N ASN A 125 3.64 -19.37 -14.11
CA ASN A 125 4.31 -20.65 -13.83
C ASN A 125 3.60 -21.43 -12.72
N ARG A 126 2.94 -20.74 -11.78
CA ARG A 126 2.22 -21.34 -10.66
C ARG A 126 0.73 -21.53 -10.97
N PHE A 127 0.08 -20.50 -11.48
CA PHE A 127 -1.36 -20.50 -11.75
C PHE A 127 -1.61 -20.81 -13.23
N LYS A 128 -2.33 -21.92 -13.49
CA LYS A 128 -2.56 -22.45 -14.84
C LYS A 128 -3.99 -22.28 -15.32
N GLU A 129 -4.94 -22.32 -14.39
CA GLU A 129 -6.37 -22.19 -14.65
C GLU A 129 -6.83 -20.83 -14.18
N PHE A 130 -7.66 -20.17 -15.00
CA PHE A 130 -8.20 -18.84 -14.75
C PHE A 130 -9.69 -18.83 -15.06
N ARG A 131 -10.47 -18.22 -14.18
CA ARG A 131 -11.91 -18.03 -14.32
C ARG A 131 -12.24 -17.01 -15.39
N PHE A 132 -11.40 -15.98 -15.54
CA PHE A 132 -11.60 -14.92 -16.53
C PHE A 132 -10.38 -14.75 -17.44
N GLU A 133 -10.62 -14.48 -18.72
CA GLU A 133 -9.56 -14.32 -19.72
C GLU A 133 -8.62 -13.16 -19.39
N TRP A 134 -9.16 -12.07 -18.82
CA TRP A 134 -8.39 -10.88 -18.48
C TRP A 134 -7.26 -11.19 -17.49
N GLU A 135 -7.42 -12.19 -16.61
CA GLU A 135 -6.42 -12.52 -15.58
C GLU A 135 -5.11 -12.98 -16.22
N ARG A 136 -5.19 -13.92 -17.17
CA ARG A 136 -4.02 -14.41 -17.90
C ARG A 136 -3.37 -13.30 -18.72
N GLN A 137 -4.18 -12.50 -19.42
CA GLN A 137 -3.69 -11.38 -20.24
C GLN A 137 -3.01 -10.32 -19.37
N HIS A 138 -3.59 -9.96 -18.23
CA HIS A 138 -3.02 -9.03 -17.27
C HIS A 138 -1.63 -9.46 -16.81
N LEU A 139 -1.47 -10.74 -16.47
CA LEU A 139 -0.18 -11.28 -16.06
C LEU A 139 0.83 -11.31 -17.21
N GLU A 140 0.47 -11.80 -18.39
CA GLU A 140 1.42 -11.88 -19.51
C GLU A 140 1.84 -10.49 -20.02
N ASN A 141 0.90 -9.55 -20.12
CA ASN A 141 1.16 -8.19 -20.60
C ASN A 141 2.14 -7.42 -19.70
N SER A 142 2.26 -7.81 -18.43
CA SER A 142 3.25 -7.21 -17.52
C SER A 142 4.71 -7.42 -17.97
N ARG A 143 4.97 -8.35 -18.92
CA ARG A 143 6.30 -8.59 -19.49
C ARG A 143 6.85 -7.37 -20.25
N ASP A 144 5.97 -6.64 -20.93
CA ASP A 144 6.32 -5.52 -21.83
C ASP A 144 5.65 -4.21 -21.41
N LEU A 145 5.36 -4.09 -20.11
CA LEU A 145 4.68 -2.93 -19.54
C LEU A 145 5.60 -2.21 -18.55
N VAL A 146 5.74 -0.90 -18.74
CA VAL A 146 6.38 -0.01 -17.77
C VAL A 146 5.31 0.56 -16.87
N PHE A 147 5.49 0.42 -15.56
CA PHE A 147 4.69 1.14 -14.59
C PHE A 147 5.17 2.59 -14.53
N LYS A 148 4.57 3.43 -15.37
CA LYS A 148 5.02 4.80 -15.63
C LYS A 148 4.69 5.74 -14.48
N ASN A 149 5.73 6.36 -13.91
CA ASN A 149 5.69 7.49 -12.98
C ASN A 149 6.91 8.38 -13.27
N THR A 150 6.82 9.21 -14.30
CA THR A 150 7.89 10.16 -14.62
C THR A 150 7.91 11.31 -13.59
N PHE A 151 8.97 12.11 -13.56
CA PHE A 151 9.00 13.29 -12.68
C PHE A 151 7.83 14.26 -12.93
N SER A 152 7.39 14.41 -14.19
CA SER A 152 6.22 15.23 -14.52
C SER A 152 4.93 14.63 -13.99
N ASP A 153 4.79 13.30 -14.02
CA ASP A 153 3.62 12.61 -13.50
C ASP A 153 3.55 12.75 -11.97
N ILE A 154 4.68 12.54 -11.28
CA ILE A 154 4.77 12.65 -9.83
C ILE A 154 4.47 14.09 -9.38
N GLU A 155 5.03 15.09 -10.06
CA GLU A 155 4.73 16.50 -9.79
C GLU A 155 3.25 16.85 -10.00
N TYR A 156 2.63 16.30 -11.04
CA TYR A 156 1.20 16.48 -11.31
C TYR A 156 0.35 15.89 -10.18
N VAL A 157 0.60 14.64 -9.78
CA VAL A 157 -0.12 14.00 -8.66
C VAL A 157 0.08 14.76 -7.36
N MET A 158 1.32 15.15 -7.04
CA MET A 158 1.64 15.90 -5.82
C MET A 158 0.84 17.20 -5.74
N LYS A 159 0.85 18.00 -6.82
CA LYS A 159 0.13 19.29 -6.87
C LYS A 159 -1.38 19.10 -6.72
N THR A 160 -1.97 18.23 -7.52
CA THR A 160 -3.42 18.01 -7.51
C THR A 160 -3.93 17.51 -6.15
N CYS A 161 -3.24 16.56 -5.53
CA CYS A 161 -3.70 15.98 -4.26
C CYS A 161 -3.36 16.86 -3.05
N SER A 162 -2.24 17.59 -3.08
CA SER A 162 -1.84 18.47 -1.97
C SER A 162 -2.76 19.68 -1.81
N GLU A 163 -3.31 20.20 -2.92
CA GLU A 163 -4.30 21.29 -2.89
C GLU A 163 -5.56 20.91 -2.09
N ASN A 164 -5.91 19.62 -2.05
CA ASN A 164 -7.06 19.09 -1.30
C ASN A 164 -6.67 18.53 0.08
N GLY A 165 -5.45 18.84 0.57
CA GLY A 165 -4.93 18.41 1.87
C GLY A 165 -4.60 16.92 1.99
N THR A 166 -4.53 16.19 0.86
CA THR A 166 -4.16 14.77 0.86
C THR A 166 -2.66 14.63 1.16
N ARG A 167 -2.30 13.73 2.06
CA ARG A 167 -0.90 13.34 2.30
C ARG A 167 -0.56 12.07 1.54
N PHE A 168 0.73 11.75 1.42
CA PHE A 168 1.16 10.64 0.59
C PHE A 168 1.83 9.53 1.38
N GLU A 169 1.52 8.29 1.02
CA GLU A 169 2.37 7.13 1.22
C GLU A 169 3.30 7.01 0.00
N PHE A 170 4.58 7.33 0.15
CA PHE A 170 5.55 7.33 -0.95
C PHE A 170 6.09 5.92 -1.20
N GLU A 171 5.60 5.26 -2.24
CA GLU A 171 5.98 3.89 -2.59
C GLU A 171 7.34 3.88 -3.32
N CYS A 172 8.36 3.40 -2.60
CA CYS A 172 9.76 3.34 -3.03
C CYS A 172 10.19 1.89 -3.23
N TYR A 173 10.25 1.47 -4.50
CA TYR A 173 10.57 0.10 -4.90
C TYR A 173 12.07 -0.11 -5.12
N ASP A 174 12.86 0.95 -5.12
CA ASP A 174 14.31 0.90 -5.29
C ASP A 174 14.96 2.15 -4.69
N VAL A 175 16.28 2.13 -4.54
CA VAL A 175 17.09 3.20 -3.95
C VAL A 175 16.92 4.50 -4.71
N SER A 176 16.81 4.43 -6.05
CA SER A 176 16.57 5.59 -6.91
C SER A 176 15.28 6.33 -6.56
N HIS A 177 14.24 5.63 -6.10
CA HIS A 177 12.97 6.24 -5.73
C HIS A 177 13.10 7.11 -4.47
N LEU A 178 14.00 6.75 -3.54
CA LEU A 178 14.32 7.60 -2.39
C LEU A 178 15.01 8.90 -2.85
N TYR A 179 15.93 8.83 -3.80
CA TYR A 179 16.54 10.03 -4.38
C TYR A 179 15.53 10.88 -5.16
N ASN A 180 14.57 10.26 -5.87
CA ASN A 180 13.49 10.99 -6.52
C ASN A 180 12.63 11.74 -5.50
N LEU A 181 12.29 11.12 -4.36
CA LEU A 181 11.56 11.79 -3.29
C LEU A 181 12.36 12.95 -2.69
N ALA A 182 13.67 12.78 -2.47
CA ALA A 182 14.54 13.85 -2.01
C ALA A 182 14.52 15.05 -2.97
N HIS A 183 14.59 14.81 -4.28
CA HIS A 183 14.46 15.88 -5.29
C HIS A 183 13.17 16.70 -5.13
N PHE A 184 12.03 16.05 -4.90
CA PHE A 184 10.75 16.76 -4.72
C PHE A 184 10.64 17.50 -3.39
N ARG A 185 11.18 16.91 -2.31
CA ARG A 185 11.27 17.58 -1.01
C ARG A 185 12.17 18.81 -1.08
N ASP A 186 13.35 18.71 -1.71
CA ASP A 186 14.31 19.80 -1.81
C ASP A 186 13.76 20.97 -2.64
N ARG A 187 12.83 20.69 -3.56
CA ARG A 187 12.04 21.70 -4.30
C ARG A 187 10.84 22.24 -3.54
N GLY A 188 10.57 21.77 -2.33
CA GLY A 188 9.47 22.20 -1.47
C GLY A 188 8.08 21.73 -1.91
N LEU A 189 7.98 20.73 -2.81
CA LEU A 189 6.68 20.22 -3.27
C LEU A 189 6.00 19.30 -2.27
N VAL A 190 6.76 18.72 -1.34
CA VAL A 190 6.26 17.93 -0.23
C VAL A 190 6.94 18.33 1.06
N LYS A 191 6.21 18.27 2.18
CA LYS A 191 6.70 18.61 3.51
C LYS A 191 6.47 17.47 4.49
N GLY A 192 7.42 17.31 5.42
CA GLY A 192 7.36 16.30 6.46
C GLY A 192 6.11 16.39 7.35
N PRO A 193 5.75 15.30 8.07
CA PRO A 193 6.44 14.01 8.07
C PRO A 193 6.19 13.20 6.78
N LEU A 194 7.26 12.79 6.08
CA LEU A 194 7.17 12.00 4.84
C LEU A 194 6.87 10.54 5.18
N PHE A 195 5.75 9.99 4.75
CA PHE A 195 5.45 8.57 4.99
C PHE A 195 6.05 7.72 3.87
N VAL A 196 7.24 7.17 4.10
CA VAL A 196 8.01 6.42 3.10
C VAL A 196 7.72 4.93 3.23
N GLN A 197 7.14 4.34 2.20
CA GLN A 197 6.83 2.92 2.10
C GLN A 197 7.88 2.24 1.21
N THR A 198 8.78 1.48 1.79
CA THR A 198 9.78 0.73 0.99
C THR A 198 9.22 -0.66 0.63
N VAL A 199 9.19 -0.96 -0.66
CA VAL A 199 8.52 -2.14 -1.23
C VAL A 199 9.55 -3.13 -1.74
N PHE A 200 9.55 -4.34 -1.20
CA PHE A 200 10.59 -5.34 -1.46
C PHE A 200 10.07 -6.59 -2.16
N GLY A 201 10.83 -7.10 -3.13
CA GLY A 201 10.64 -8.44 -3.70
C GLY A 201 9.71 -8.52 -4.91
N LEU A 202 9.46 -7.40 -5.59
CA LEU A 202 8.74 -7.36 -6.87
C LEU A 202 9.75 -7.37 -8.03
N LEU A 203 9.49 -8.19 -9.06
CA LEU A 203 10.37 -8.29 -10.22
C LEU A 203 10.36 -6.97 -11.01
N GLY A 204 11.52 -6.29 -11.03
CA GLY A 204 11.68 -4.95 -11.60
C GLY A 204 12.02 -3.88 -10.57
N GLY A 205 11.87 -4.18 -9.27
CA GLY A 205 12.37 -3.38 -8.16
C GLY A 205 13.46 -4.11 -7.36
N ILE A 206 13.74 -3.60 -6.17
CA ILE A 206 14.74 -4.14 -5.24
C ILE A 206 14.31 -5.49 -4.66
N GLY A 207 15.31 -6.33 -4.34
CA GLY A 207 15.11 -7.66 -3.79
C GLY A 207 14.60 -7.67 -2.34
N PRO A 208 14.18 -8.84 -1.84
CA PRO A 208 13.75 -8.99 -0.45
C PRO A 208 14.90 -9.40 0.49
N HIS A 209 16.16 -9.19 0.09
CA HIS A 209 17.30 -9.60 0.92
C HIS A 209 17.43 -8.64 2.12
N PRO A 210 17.83 -9.11 3.33
CA PRO A 210 18.03 -8.22 4.48
C PRO A 210 18.94 -7.01 4.20
N GLU A 211 19.99 -7.18 3.38
CA GLU A 211 20.87 -6.06 2.97
C GLU A 211 20.12 -4.99 2.17
N ASP A 212 19.14 -5.36 1.35
CA ASP A 212 18.31 -4.40 0.60
C ASP A 212 17.49 -3.56 1.58
N VAL A 213 16.90 -4.20 2.61
CA VAL A 213 16.14 -3.53 3.67
C VAL A 213 17.02 -2.54 4.43
N LEU A 214 18.22 -2.97 4.85
CA LEU A 214 19.18 -2.11 5.56
C LEU A 214 19.66 -0.95 4.68
N HIS A 215 19.90 -1.20 3.40
CA HIS A 215 20.40 -0.19 2.48
C HIS A 215 19.35 0.88 2.16
N MET A 216 18.09 0.48 1.95
CA MET A 216 16.97 1.41 1.79
C MET A 216 16.79 2.27 3.04
N LYS A 217 16.82 1.67 4.24
CA LYS A 217 16.75 2.41 5.51
C LYS A 217 17.90 3.41 5.65
N ARG A 218 19.14 2.97 5.45
CA ARG A 218 20.33 3.82 5.52
C ARG A 218 20.27 4.99 4.54
N THR A 219 19.74 4.76 3.34
CA THR A 219 19.59 5.82 2.34
C THR A 219 18.49 6.81 2.74
N ALA A 220 17.35 6.32 3.23
CA ALA A 220 16.29 7.19 3.76
C ALA A 220 16.78 8.03 4.94
N ASP A 221 17.52 7.46 5.89
CA ASP A 221 18.12 8.19 7.02
C ASP A 221 19.06 9.31 6.55
N ARG A 222 19.93 9.00 5.60
CA ARG A 222 20.88 9.98 5.05
C ARG A 222 20.17 11.11 4.31
N LEU A 223 19.08 10.81 3.60
CA LEU A 223 18.36 11.79 2.78
C LEU A 223 17.39 12.63 3.62
N PHE A 224 16.64 12.00 4.54
CA PHE A 224 15.47 12.61 5.21
C PHE A 224 15.65 12.85 6.71
N GLY A 225 16.68 12.27 7.36
CA GLY A 225 16.89 12.44 8.79
C GLY A 225 15.64 12.09 9.61
N ASP A 226 15.18 13.03 10.44
CA ASP A 226 14.01 12.85 11.30
C ASP A 226 12.68 13.29 10.63
N GLU A 227 12.71 13.73 9.37
CA GLU A 227 11.54 14.27 8.66
C GLU A 227 10.62 13.20 8.06
N TYR A 228 10.89 11.92 8.30
CA TYR A 228 10.14 10.82 7.69
C TYR A 228 9.69 9.75 8.68
N ARG A 229 8.63 9.05 8.31
CA ARG A 229 8.12 7.84 8.94
C ARG A 229 8.28 6.70 7.96
N TRP A 230 9.05 5.70 8.37
CA TRP A 230 9.33 4.54 7.53
C TRP A 230 8.25 3.47 7.71
N SER A 231 7.78 2.89 6.61
CA SER A 231 6.96 1.69 6.56
C SER A 231 7.57 0.69 5.59
N VAL A 232 7.30 -0.60 5.79
CA VAL A 232 7.79 -1.66 4.88
C VAL A 232 6.68 -2.58 4.39
N LEU A 233 6.84 -3.04 3.15
CA LEU A 233 6.08 -4.11 2.52
C LEU A 233 7.05 -5.18 2.00
N GLY A 234 6.83 -6.45 2.36
CA GLY A 234 7.53 -7.59 1.75
C GLY A 234 6.60 -8.45 0.89
N ALA A 235 6.91 -8.62 -0.39
CA ALA A 235 6.03 -9.35 -1.31
C ALA A 235 5.95 -10.85 -0.98
N GLY A 236 4.73 -11.40 -0.97
CA GLY A 236 4.44 -12.82 -0.77
C GLY A 236 5.02 -13.38 0.54
N ARG A 237 5.84 -14.43 0.42
CA ARG A 237 6.46 -15.11 1.57
C ARG A 237 7.37 -14.20 2.42
N ASN A 238 7.75 -13.04 1.89
CA ASN A 238 8.66 -12.11 2.57
C ASN A 238 7.92 -11.12 3.48
N GLN A 239 6.58 -11.09 3.47
CA GLN A 239 5.76 -10.15 4.23
C GLN A 239 6.11 -10.13 5.73
N MET A 240 6.01 -11.27 6.41
CA MET A 240 6.27 -11.34 7.86
C MET A 240 7.76 -11.19 8.21
N PRO A 241 8.72 -11.83 7.52
CA PRO A 241 10.15 -11.64 7.82
C PRO A 241 10.63 -10.19 7.68
N ILE A 242 10.23 -9.49 6.61
CA ILE A 242 10.61 -8.09 6.39
C ILE A 242 9.96 -7.18 7.43
N ALA A 243 8.66 -7.38 7.72
CA ALA A 243 7.97 -6.63 8.75
C ALA A 243 8.66 -6.78 10.12
N ALA A 244 9.02 -8.01 10.51
CA ALA A 244 9.69 -8.28 11.78
C ALA A 244 11.06 -7.59 11.88
N MET A 245 11.89 -7.73 10.84
CA MET A 245 13.21 -7.11 10.79
C MET A 245 13.14 -5.58 10.85
N ALA A 246 12.26 -4.98 10.06
CA ALA A 246 12.13 -3.53 10.00
C ALA A 246 11.50 -2.95 11.27
N ALA A 247 10.52 -3.64 11.87
CA ALA A 247 9.92 -3.22 13.14
C ALA A 247 10.95 -3.15 14.27
N ALA A 248 11.89 -4.11 14.33
CA ALA A 248 13.00 -4.08 15.28
C ALA A 248 13.94 -2.86 15.08
N MET A 249 13.88 -2.21 13.91
CA MET A 249 14.61 -0.98 13.57
C MET A 249 13.73 0.29 13.65
N GLY A 250 12.52 0.19 14.23
CA GLY A 250 11.59 1.30 14.41
C GLY A 250 10.71 1.62 13.20
N ALA A 251 10.54 0.68 12.27
CA ALA A 251 9.62 0.85 11.15
C ALA A 251 8.15 0.63 11.54
N ASN A 252 7.27 1.27 10.78
CA ASN A 252 5.89 0.85 10.59
C ASN A 252 5.83 -0.34 9.63
N VAL A 253 4.68 -1.00 9.54
CA VAL A 253 4.54 -2.24 8.75
C VAL A 253 3.29 -2.22 7.89
N ARG A 254 3.38 -2.84 6.71
CA ARG A 254 2.26 -3.09 5.82
C ARG A 254 2.10 -4.60 5.57
N VAL A 255 0.86 -5.06 5.68
CA VAL A 255 0.43 -6.43 5.39
C VAL A 255 -0.87 -6.39 4.57
N GLY A 256 -1.40 -7.55 4.20
CA GLY A 256 -2.68 -7.67 3.49
C GLY A 256 -2.58 -8.54 2.24
N LEU A 257 -3.75 -8.93 1.75
CA LEU A 257 -3.92 -9.85 0.62
C LEU A 257 -3.48 -9.22 -0.71
N GLU A 258 -3.37 -7.89 -0.78
CA GLU A 258 -2.69 -7.21 -1.89
C GLU A 258 -1.25 -7.68 -2.06
N ASP A 259 -0.54 -7.81 -0.93
CA ASP A 259 0.91 -8.01 -0.93
C ASP A 259 1.27 -9.50 -0.82
N SER A 260 0.43 -10.29 -0.16
CA SER A 260 0.61 -11.74 0.01
C SER A 260 -0.70 -12.48 0.20
N LEU A 261 -0.93 -13.53 -0.59
CA LEU A 261 -2.09 -14.42 -0.42
C LEU A 261 -1.94 -15.45 0.71
N TRP A 262 -0.86 -15.42 1.48
CA TRP A 262 -0.43 -16.55 2.33
C TRP A 262 -0.48 -16.22 3.84
N ASP A 263 -0.93 -17.17 4.67
CA ASP A 263 -0.79 -17.19 6.14
C ASP A 263 0.28 -18.23 6.58
N GLY A 264 1.34 -18.33 5.79
CA GLY A 264 2.44 -19.27 5.98
C GLY A 264 2.67 -20.20 4.78
N PRO A 265 3.68 -21.08 4.87
CA PRO A 265 4.08 -21.94 3.75
C PRO A 265 2.92 -22.82 3.27
N GLY A 266 2.48 -22.60 2.02
CA GLY A 266 1.43 -23.40 1.38
C GLY A 266 0.01 -23.20 1.91
N LYS A 267 -0.19 -22.27 2.85
CA LYS A 267 -1.52 -21.98 3.43
C LYS A 267 -2.00 -20.60 2.96
N LEU A 268 -3.16 -20.54 2.30
CA LEU A 268 -3.78 -19.28 1.94
C LEU A 268 -4.27 -18.56 3.21
N ALA A 269 -4.15 -17.23 3.22
CA ALA A 269 -4.76 -16.40 4.24
C ALA A 269 -6.27 -16.28 3.94
N GLU A 270 -7.09 -16.65 4.92
CA GLU A 270 -8.56 -16.63 4.78
C GLU A 270 -9.15 -15.21 4.88
N SER A 271 -8.38 -14.26 5.40
CA SER A 271 -8.75 -12.84 5.48
C SER A 271 -7.54 -11.94 5.70
N ASN A 272 -7.70 -10.66 5.38
CA ASN A 272 -6.76 -9.60 5.75
C ASN A 272 -6.52 -9.53 7.27
N ALA A 273 -7.59 -9.70 8.06
CA ALA A 273 -7.54 -9.64 9.52
C ALA A 273 -6.58 -10.68 10.13
N ILE A 274 -6.44 -11.86 9.52
CA ILE A 274 -5.48 -12.88 9.98
C ILE A 274 -4.05 -12.35 9.88
N GLN A 275 -3.68 -11.72 8.76
CA GLN A 275 -2.34 -11.17 8.58
C GLN A 275 -2.07 -9.98 9.51
N VAL A 276 -3.07 -9.13 9.76
CA VAL A 276 -2.97 -8.07 10.77
C VAL A 276 -2.72 -8.65 12.17
N LYS A 277 -3.45 -9.71 12.56
CA LYS A 277 -3.21 -10.40 13.84
C LYS A 277 -1.82 -11.02 13.93
N ARG A 278 -1.31 -11.59 12.83
CA ARG A 278 0.06 -12.14 12.77
C ARG A 278 1.12 -11.08 13.02
N VAL A 279 1.08 -9.98 12.27
CA VAL A 279 2.09 -8.93 12.42
C VAL A 279 1.96 -8.23 13.77
N ARG A 280 0.74 -8.03 14.27
CA ARG A 280 0.50 -7.54 15.63
C ARG A 280 1.16 -8.43 16.69
N GLY A 281 1.02 -9.75 16.61
CA GLY A 281 1.68 -10.68 17.53
C GLY A 281 3.21 -10.59 17.48
N ILE A 282 3.80 -10.33 16.31
CA ILE A 282 5.25 -10.06 16.17
C ILE A 282 5.62 -8.77 16.91
N LEU A 283 4.87 -7.69 16.68
CA LEU A 283 5.13 -6.38 17.28
C LEU A 283 4.99 -6.41 18.81
N GLU A 284 3.92 -7.01 19.33
CA GLU A 284 3.72 -7.20 20.77
C GLU A 284 4.81 -8.09 21.38
N GLY A 285 5.27 -9.12 20.66
CA GLY A 285 6.40 -9.95 21.06
C GLY A 285 7.74 -9.19 21.13
N LEU A 286 7.90 -8.11 20.37
CA LEU A 286 9.03 -7.18 20.45
C LEU A 286 8.86 -6.11 21.56
N GLY A 287 7.74 -6.13 22.28
CA GLY A 287 7.41 -5.11 23.29
C GLY A 287 6.95 -3.77 22.70
N LEU A 288 6.53 -3.76 21.43
CA LEU A 288 6.01 -2.58 20.75
C LEU A 288 4.49 -2.49 20.92
N GLU A 289 3.97 -1.27 20.86
CA GLU A 289 2.53 -1.02 20.93
C GLU A 289 1.99 -0.64 19.56
N ILE A 290 0.74 -1.00 19.27
CA ILE A 290 0.09 -0.67 17.99
C ILE A 290 -0.52 0.72 18.05
N ALA A 291 -0.30 1.52 17.00
CA ALA A 291 -0.93 2.81 16.84
C ALA A 291 -2.43 2.64 16.52
N THR A 292 -3.27 3.42 17.19
CA THR A 292 -4.65 3.65 16.78
C THR A 292 -4.72 4.52 15.53
N ALA A 293 -5.89 4.59 14.89
CA ALA A 293 -6.09 5.50 13.75
C ALA A 293 -5.88 6.98 14.12
N ALA A 294 -6.27 7.40 15.33
CA ALA A 294 -6.03 8.76 15.82
C ALA A 294 -4.53 9.04 15.99
N GLU A 295 -3.77 8.11 16.56
CA GLU A 295 -2.32 8.22 16.68
C GLU A 295 -1.64 8.23 15.30
N ALA A 296 -2.11 7.41 14.36
CA ALA A 296 -1.61 7.44 12.98
C ALA A 296 -1.87 8.80 12.30
N ARG A 297 -3.05 9.41 12.50
CA ARG A 297 -3.34 10.76 12.02
C ARG A 297 -2.39 11.81 12.61
N GLU A 298 -2.11 11.74 13.91
CA GLU A 298 -1.14 12.64 14.57
C GLU A 298 0.28 12.43 14.02
N MET A 299 0.75 11.18 13.98
CA MET A 299 2.09 10.81 13.51
C MET A 299 2.36 11.23 12.06
N LEU A 300 1.32 11.22 11.23
CA LEU A 300 1.40 11.53 9.80
C LEU A 300 0.84 12.91 9.45
N ALA A 301 0.41 13.71 10.42
CA ALA A 301 -0.20 15.04 10.23
C ALA A 301 -1.38 15.04 9.23
N LEU A 302 -2.27 14.06 9.33
CA LEU A 302 -3.41 13.90 8.41
C LEU A 302 -4.52 14.90 8.72
N LYS A 303 -5.31 15.25 7.70
CA LYS A 303 -6.40 16.24 7.81
C LYS A 303 -7.61 15.77 8.62
N GLY A 304 -7.78 14.48 8.87
CA GLY A 304 -8.95 13.94 9.56
C GLY A 304 -9.99 13.37 8.60
N GLY A 305 -10.69 12.32 9.06
CA GLY A 305 -11.69 11.60 8.26
C GLY A 305 -12.99 12.37 8.00
N ASP A 306 -13.19 13.50 8.68
CA ASP A 306 -14.27 14.46 8.45
C ASP A 306 -13.99 15.42 7.27
N GLN A 307 -12.72 15.54 6.85
CA GLN A 307 -12.27 16.42 5.76
C GLN A 307 -12.03 15.70 4.43
N VAL A 308 -12.76 14.60 4.17
CA VAL A 308 -12.73 13.82 2.91
C VAL A 308 -14.04 13.97 2.13
N ALA A 309 -14.02 13.75 0.82
CA ALA A 309 -15.16 13.98 -0.06
C ALA A 309 -16.04 12.72 -0.30
N PHE A 310 -16.24 11.90 0.74
CA PHE A 310 -17.10 10.71 0.72
C PHE A 310 -17.73 10.39 2.08
#